data_AF-A0AAD4N5V9-F1
#
_entry.id   AF-A0AAD4N5V9-F1
#
_cell.length_a   1.000
_cell.length_b   1.000
_cell.length_c   1.000
_cell.angle_alpha   90.00
_cell.angle_beta   90.00
_cell.angle_gamma   90.00
#
_symmetry.space_group_name_H-M   'P 1'
#
loop_
_entity.id
_entity.type
_entity.pdbx_description
1 polymer ?
#
loop_
_entity_poly.entity_id
_entity_poly.type
_entity_poly.pdbx_seq_one_letter_code
_entity_poly.pdbx_strand_id
1 'polypeptide(L)'
;MGGTNSGLNKEAVIAESPIPPYSVKCIGSRHFIVAGGGGAVKTGVKNEIDALLFKHGIIMTEQAKNSVLDSLEIVKSRGIVTLKDEEYFELGSAAAAEVRRLCSDLSLWKVHSNSNGVSIFDRKSELSHATEKMLLAIVDLPCTMQKLEKLVSPWDEYRVQWDSMLEGIDIVYLVRHMVKRVLPMSARDSIDVVKVLRSENEIVFGSTSTVHGNYPPSNQYVRSHQHIGGYMLRPSDSDPDQTKFHMVFHADLNLSGGFVASKLVGMFKPNMMLKKMDNLRGAIQNFEI
;
A
#
# COMPACT_ATOMS: atom_id res chain seq x y z
N MET A 1 59.38 1.64 23.05
CA MET A 1 58.71 2.57 23.98
C MET A 1 58.23 3.72 23.12
N GLY A 2 56.99 3.74 22.62
CA GLY A 2 55.73 3.95 23.35
C GLY A 2 55.58 5.45 23.64
N GLY A 3 54.62 6.22 23.14
CA GLY A 3 53.53 5.98 22.20
C GLY A 3 53.02 7.33 21.66
N THR A 4 52.32 7.32 20.53
CA THR A 4 51.62 8.48 19.98
C THR A 4 50.12 8.22 20.08
N ASN A 5 49.43 9.14 20.77
CA ASN A 5 47.99 9.16 20.97
C ASN A 5 47.25 9.13 19.63
N SER A 6 46.53 8.04 19.36
CA SER A 6 45.47 8.02 18.37
C SER A 6 44.31 8.87 18.90
N GLY A 7 44.17 10.06 18.34
CA GLY A 7 42.95 10.85 18.46
C GLY A 7 41.79 10.01 17.96
N LEU A 8 40.90 9.62 18.88
CA LEU A 8 39.63 8.99 18.56
C LEU A 8 38.90 9.87 17.55
N ASN A 9 38.61 9.32 16.38
CA ASN A 9 37.78 9.92 15.36
C ASN A 9 36.41 10.18 15.99
N LYS A 10 36.20 11.42 16.46
CA LYS A 10 34.94 11.81 17.09
C LYS A 10 33.89 11.77 15.98
N GLU A 11 32.95 10.85 16.09
CA GLU A 11 31.84 10.73 15.14
C GLU A 11 31.17 12.09 14.94
N ALA A 12 30.80 12.41 13.69
CA ALA A 12 30.17 13.68 13.36
C ALA A 12 28.83 13.78 14.10
N VAL A 13 28.71 14.78 14.97
CA VAL A 13 27.46 15.06 15.68
C VAL A 13 26.46 15.58 14.65
N ILE A 14 25.46 14.76 14.34
CA ILE A 14 24.43 15.07 13.32
C ILE A 14 23.29 15.93 13.88
N ALA A 15 23.15 16.04 15.20
CA ALA A 15 22.27 16.98 15.89
C ALA A 15 22.57 17.04 17.39
N GLU A 16 22.34 18.20 18.01
CA GLU A 16 22.32 18.41 19.45
C GLU A 16 20.95 18.95 19.89
N SER A 17 20.47 18.55 21.06
CA SER A 17 19.21 19.07 21.64
C SER A 17 19.49 19.68 23.02
N PRO A 18 19.24 20.99 23.22
CA PRO A 18 19.49 21.65 24.51
C PRO A 18 18.37 21.45 25.55
N ILE A 19 17.31 20.68 25.23
CA ILE A 19 16.15 20.44 26.09
C ILE A 19 15.80 18.93 26.09
N PRO A 20 15.26 18.37 27.20
CA PRO A 20 14.91 16.95 27.27
C PRO A 20 13.76 16.67 26.29
N PRO A 21 13.95 15.76 25.31
CA PRO A 21 12.95 15.55 24.27
C PRO A 21 11.80 14.69 24.79
N TYR A 22 10.59 15.28 24.85
CA TYR A 22 9.30 14.60 25.04
C TYR A 22 8.55 14.44 23.70
N SER A 23 9.26 14.41 22.58
CA SER A 23 8.66 14.53 21.24
C SER A 23 9.50 13.79 20.21
N VAL A 24 8.81 13.18 19.23
CA VAL A 24 9.43 12.66 18.01
C VAL A 24 9.87 13.86 17.17
N LYS A 25 11.15 13.88 16.77
CA LYS A 25 11.69 14.94 15.89
C LYS A 25 12.34 14.32 14.66
N CYS A 26 11.84 14.67 13.48
CA CYS A 26 12.49 14.34 12.22
C CYS A 26 13.82 15.11 12.09
N ILE A 27 14.86 14.43 11.63
CA ILE A 27 16.18 15.01 11.33
C ILE A 27 16.50 14.69 9.86
N GLY A 28 16.32 15.71 9.02
CA GLY A 28 16.41 15.56 7.58
C GLY A 28 15.31 14.65 7.02
N SER A 29 15.48 14.18 5.78
CA SER A 29 14.48 13.39 5.05
C SER A 29 14.49 11.89 5.38
N ARG A 30 15.44 11.42 6.21
CA ARG A 30 15.72 9.99 6.39
C ARG A 30 15.85 9.52 7.83
N HIS A 31 15.71 10.39 8.82
CA HIS A 31 15.92 10.02 10.22
C HIS A 31 14.87 10.68 11.12
N PHE A 32 14.55 10.02 12.22
CA PHE A 32 13.77 10.57 13.30
C PHE A 32 14.41 10.16 14.63
N ILE A 33 14.41 11.06 15.60
CA ILE A 33 14.79 10.75 16.97
C ILE A 33 13.52 10.43 17.74
N VAL A 34 13.54 9.27 18.38
CA VAL A 34 12.56 8.90 19.41
C VAL A 34 13.30 8.86 20.74
N ALA A 35 12.82 9.62 21.71
CA ALA A 35 13.27 9.52 23.09
C ALA A 35 12.04 9.46 23.98
N GLY A 36 11.99 8.46 24.87
CA GLY A 36 10.96 8.32 25.89
C GLY A 36 11.60 8.38 27.27
N GLY A 37 10.97 9.09 28.20
CA GLY A 37 11.44 9.15 29.59
C GLY A 37 10.39 9.71 30.54
N GLY A 38 9.66 8.83 31.20
CA GLY A 38 8.85 9.16 32.37
C GLY A 38 9.58 8.78 33.66
N GLY A 39 10.09 9.78 34.39
CA GLY A 39 10.05 9.76 35.85
C GLY A 39 11.27 9.28 36.64
N ALA A 40 12.44 9.92 36.52
CA ALA A 40 13.46 9.82 37.58
C ALA A 40 13.05 10.56 38.88
N VAL A 41 12.16 11.55 38.77
CA VAL A 41 11.75 12.41 39.89
C VAL A 41 10.82 11.70 40.90
N LYS A 42 10.28 10.51 40.57
CA LYS A 42 9.39 9.76 41.49
C LYS A 42 9.88 8.38 41.94
N THR A 43 10.76 7.70 41.19
CA THR A 43 11.03 6.26 41.43
C THR A 43 12.46 5.93 41.81
N GLY A 44 13.42 6.86 41.69
CA GLY A 44 14.83 6.62 42.02
C GLY A 44 15.56 5.62 41.10
N VAL A 45 14.91 5.14 40.04
CA VAL A 45 15.51 4.23 39.05
C VAL A 45 16.31 5.05 38.05
N LYS A 46 17.58 4.68 37.83
CA LYS A 46 18.47 5.31 36.86
C LYS A 46 17.98 4.93 35.45
N ASN A 47 17.58 5.92 34.65
CA ASN A 47 17.19 5.67 33.27
C ASN A 47 18.44 5.36 32.45
N GLU A 48 18.53 4.15 31.91
CA GLU A 48 19.37 3.84 30.75
C GLU A 48 18.53 3.98 29.50
N ILE A 49 19.04 4.70 28.50
CA ILE A 49 18.40 4.92 27.22
C ILE A 49 19.35 4.40 26.15
N ASP A 50 18.91 3.36 25.44
CA ASP A 50 19.59 2.85 24.27
C ASP A 50 19.04 3.52 23.00
N ALA A 51 19.94 4.01 22.15
CA ALA A 51 19.61 4.53 20.83
C ALA A 51 20.02 3.51 19.76
N LEU A 52 19.08 3.11 18.90
CA LEU A 52 19.33 2.17 17.80
C LEU A 52 19.35 2.90 16.46
N LEU A 53 20.42 2.70 15.69
CA LEU A 53 20.57 3.22 14.33
C LEU A 53 20.08 2.19 13.32
N PHE A 54 19.01 2.51 12.58
CA PHE A 54 18.56 1.70 11.45
C PHE A 54 19.08 2.30 10.14
N LYS A 55 19.82 1.51 9.36
CA LYS A 55 20.18 1.81 7.96
C LYS A 55 19.51 0.77 7.06
N HIS A 56 18.64 1.20 6.14
CA HIS A 56 18.15 0.30 5.09
C HIS A 56 18.55 0.80 3.70
N GLY A 57 19.21 -0.06 2.94
CA GLY A 57 19.58 0.17 1.55
C GLY A 57 19.99 -1.16 0.92
N ILE A 58 19.07 -1.78 0.17
CA ILE A 58 19.42 -2.85 -0.77
C ILE A 58 18.63 -2.58 -2.06
N ILE A 59 19.36 -2.44 -3.17
CA ILE A 59 18.82 -2.42 -4.53
C ILE A 59 18.64 -3.89 -4.92
N MET A 60 17.40 -4.33 -5.17
CA MET A 60 17.10 -5.71 -5.55
C MET A 60 17.19 -5.92 -7.07
N THR A 61 17.70 -7.10 -7.47
CA THR A 61 17.77 -7.56 -8.87
C THR A 61 16.47 -8.26 -9.29
N GLU A 62 16.20 -8.33 -10.61
CA GLU A 62 14.98 -8.93 -11.19
C GLU A 62 14.70 -10.37 -10.71
N GLN A 63 15.74 -11.15 -10.42
CA GLN A 63 15.62 -12.56 -10.02
C GLN A 63 15.03 -12.73 -8.61
N ALA A 64 15.17 -11.74 -7.74
CA ALA A 64 14.57 -11.74 -6.39
C ALA A 64 13.06 -11.43 -6.40
N LYS A 65 12.53 -10.79 -7.45
CA LYS A 65 11.11 -10.42 -7.55
C LYS A 65 10.19 -11.63 -7.65
N ASN A 66 10.60 -12.67 -8.36
CA ASN A 66 9.81 -13.88 -8.57
C ASN A 66 9.80 -14.79 -7.32
N SER A 67 10.88 -14.84 -6.54
CA SER A 67 10.94 -15.67 -5.32
C SER A 67 10.11 -15.13 -4.16
N VAL A 68 9.82 -13.82 -4.12
CA VAL A 68 8.97 -13.20 -3.07
C VAL A 68 7.50 -13.59 -3.25
N LEU A 69 7.02 -13.76 -4.48
CA LEU A 69 5.67 -14.28 -4.74
C LEU A 69 5.55 -15.77 -4.36
N ASP A 70 6.61 -16.57 -4.52
CA ASP A 70 6.66 -17.94 -4.01
C ASP A 70 6.76 -17.99 -2.48
N SER A 71 7.40 -16.98 -1.86
CA SER A 71 7.50 -16.85 -0.39
C SER A 71 6.14 -16.65 0.30
N LEU A 72 5.11 -16.22 -0.45
CA LEU A 72 3.71 -16.19 0.02
C LEU A 72 3.18 -17.58 0.41
N GLU A 73 3.70 -18.67 -0.17
CA GLU A 73 3.30 -20.03 0.21
C GLU A 73 3.91 -20.47 1.55
N ILE A 74 5.14 -20.06 1.83
CA ILE A 74 5.81 -20.34 3.11
C ILE A 74 5.02 -19.69 4.25
N VAL A 75 4.54 -18.45 4.06
CA VAL A 75 3.72 -17.73 5.04
C VAL A 75 2.38 -18.42 5.29
N LYS A 76 1.73 -18.96 4.24
CA LYS A 76 0.46 -19.70 4.34
C LYS A 76 0.57 -20.97 5.19
N SER A 77 1.72 -21.65 5.16
CA SER A 77 1.93 -22.93 5.86
C SER A 77 2.08 -22.83 7.39
N ARG A 78 2.33 -21.62 7.93
CA ARG A 78 2.79 -21.48 9.32
C ARG A 78 1.74 -21.17 10.38
N GLY A 79 0.49 -20.84 10.02
CA GLY A 79 -0.60 -20.55 10.97
C GLY A 79 -0.37 -19.28 11.80
N ILE A 80 -1.30 -18.30 11.73
CA ILE A 80 -1.26 -16.97 12.37
C ILE A 80 0.17 -16.52 12.76
N VAL A 81 0.96 -16.21 11.73
CA VAL A 81 2.30 -15.64 11.89
C VAL A 81 2.20 -14.16 11.58
N THR A 82 2.58 -13.30 12.52
CA THR A 82 2.94 -11.92 12.20
C THR A 82 4.29 -11.97 11.48
N LEU A 83 4.34 -11.42 10.26
CA LEU A 83 5.61 -11.33 9.54
C LEU A 83 6.52 -10.33 10.23
N LYS A 84 7.82 -10.44 9.96
CA LYS A 84 8.78 -9.40 10.34
C LYS A 84 8.64 -8.19 9.42
N ASP A 85 9.07 -7.03 9.90
CA ASP A 85 8.99 -5.77 9.15
C ASP A 85 9.72 -5.84 7.81
N GLU A 86 10.84 -6.56 7.73
CA GLU A 86 11.58 -6.76 6.48
C GLU A 86 10.77 -7.55 5.45
N GLU A 87 10.02 -8.57 5.89
CA GLU A 87 9.18 -9.39 5.00
C GLU A 87 7.99 -8.57 4.48
N TYR A 88 7.37 -7.72 5.31
CA TYR A 88 6.37 -6.75 4.83
C TYR A 88 6.98 -5.76 3.84
N PHE A 89 8.17 -5.22 4.13
CA PHE A 89 8.82 -4.28 3.24
C PHE A 89 9.11 -4.88 1.85
N GLU A 90 9.64 -6.11 1.80
CA GLU A 90 9.92 -6.83 0.57
C GLU A 90 8.64 -7.10 -0.21
N LEU A 91 7.60 -7.58 0.48
CA LEU A 91 6.31 -7.88 -0.14
C LEU A 91 5.65 -6.63 -0.73
N GLY A 92 5.65 -5.52 0.00
CA GLY A 92 5.15 -4.24 -0.50
C GLY A 92 5.96 -3.72 -1.69
N SER A 93 7.29 -3.85 -1.63
CA SER A 93 8.17 -3.40 -2.72
C SER A 93 7.96 -4.21 -3.99
N ALA A 94 7.81 -5.54 -3.87
CA ALA A 94 7.45 -6.41 -4.98
C ALA A 94 6.09 -6.04 -5.58
N ALA A 95 5.08 -5.78 -4.74
CA ALA A 95 3.76 -5.36 -5.21
C ALA A 95 3.81 -4.02 -5.97
N ALA A 96 4.56 -3.03 -5.50
CA ALA A 96 4.67 -1.76 -6.20
C ALA A 96 5.42 -1.88 -7.53
N ALA A 97 6.48 -2.69 -7.58
CA ALA A 97 7.18 -2.99 -8.83
C ALA A 97 6.25 -3.68 -9.85
N GLU A 98 5.41 -4.61 -9.39
CA GLU A 98 4.47 -5.33 -10.25
C GLU A 98 3.34 -4.44 -10.76
N VAL A 99 2.76 -3.58 -9.92
CA VAL A 99 1.77 -2.58 -10.38
C VAL A 99 2.38 -1.68 -11.44
N ARG A 100 3.60 -1.17 -11.25
CA ARG A 100 4.29 -0.37 -12.26
C ARG A 100 4.42 -1.14 -13.58
N ARG A 101 4.87 -2.40 -13.54
CA ARG A 101 5.03 -3.24 -14.73
C ARG A 101 3.70 -3.41 -15.46
N LEU A 102 2.66 -3.81 -14.75
CA LEU A 102 1.32 -4.07 -15.28
C LEU A 102 0.69 -2.85 -15.94
N CYS A 103 0.91 -1.66 -15.38
CA CYS A 103 0.38 -0.42 -15.96
C CYS A 103 1.25 0.15 -17.08
N SER A 104 2.52 -0.24 -17.19
CA SER A 104 3.44 0.29 -18.21
C SER A 104 3.41 -0.52 -19.51
N ASP A 105 3.00 -1.79 -19.46
CA ASP A 105 2.85 -2.64 -20.63
C ASP A 105 1.40 -3.10 -20.81
N LEU A 106 0.73 -2.51 -21.81
CA LEU A 106 -0.66 -2.82 -22.15
C LEU A 106 -0.81 -3.98 -23.16
N SER A 107 0.28 -4.57 -23.64
CA SER A 107 0.26 -5.53 -24.77
C SER A 107 -0.58 -6.79 -24.52
N LEU A 108 -0.65 -7.24 -23.27
CA LEU A 108 -1.38 -8.44 -22.86
C LEU A 108 -2.78 -8.13 -22.30
N TRP A 109 -3.14 -6.85 -22.25
CA TRP A 109 -4.43 -6.39 -21.76
C TRP A 109 -5.45 -6.35 -22.89
N LYS A 110 -6.67 -6.82 -22.62
CA LYS A 110 -7.78 -6.76 -23.56
C LYS A 110 -8.78 -5.72 -23.08
N VAL A 111 -9.24 -4.85 -23.98
CA VAL A 111 -10.30 -3.89 -23.67
C VAL A 111 -11.54 -4.66 -23.24
N HIS A 112 -12.02 -4.39 -22.03
CA HIS A 112 -13.25 -4.93 -21.47
C HIS A 112 -14.43 -4.00 -21.78
N SER A 113 -14.27 -2.71 -21.48
CA SER A 113 -15.30 -1.69 -21.70
C SER A 113 -14.71 -0.29 -21.70
N ASN A 114 -15.40 0.65 -22.34
CA ASN A 114 -15.13 2.08 -22.22
C ASN A 114 -16.42 2.77 -21.80
N SER A 115 -16.41 3.49 -20.68
CA SER A 115 -17.59 4.20 -20.17
C SER A 115 -17.18 5.43 -19.37
N ASN A 116 -17.86 6.56 -19.59
CA ASN A 116 -17.61 7.82 -18.88
C ASN A 116 -16.12 8.23 -18.87
N GLY A 117 -15.41 8.05 -19.99
CA GLY A 117 -13.98 8.36 -20.11
C GLY A 117 -13.05 7.43 -19.32
N VAL A 118 -13.56 6.30 -18.80
CA VAL A 118 -12.78 5.25 -18.14
C VAL A 118 -12.66 4.06 -19.07
N SER A 119 -11.43 3.67 -19.38
CA SER A 119 -11.12 2.44 -20.12
C SER A 119 -10.82 1.33 -19.13
N ILE A 120 -11.63 0.27 -19.14
CA ILE A 120 -11.40 -0.95 -18.35
C ILE A 120 -10.85 -2.02 -19.26
N PHE A 121 -9.81 -2.69 -18.80
CA PHE A 121 -9.15 -3.80 -19.44
C PHE A 121 -9.21 -5.04 -18.54
N ASP A 122 -9.25 -6.22 -19.15
CA ASP A 122 -9.09 -7.48 -18.44
C ASP A 122 -7.93 -8.32 -19.00
N ARG A 123 -7.31 -9.08 -18.10
CA ARG A 123 -6.21 -9.99 -18.40
C ARG A 123 -6.33 -11.25 -17.55
N LYS A 124 -5.97 -12.40 -18.12
CA LYS A 124 -5.87 -13.65 -17.36
C LYS A 124 -4.69 -13.55 -16.38
N SER A 125 -4.90 -13.98 -15.14
CA SER A 125 -3.82 -14.07 -14.16
C SER A 125 -2.67 -14.97 -14.65
N GLU A 126 -1.44 -14.55 -14.36
CA GLU A 126 -0.23 -15.37 -14.50
C GLU A 126 -0.10 -16.39 -13.35
N LEU A 127 -0.76 -16.14 -12.22
CA LEU A 127 -0.78 -17.03 -11.05
C LEU A 127 -1.73 -18.21 -11.30
N SER A 128 -1.21 -19.43 -11.23
CA SER A 128 -1.96 -20.68 -11.46
C SER A 128 -3.11 -20.90 -10.49
N HIS A 129 -3.00 -20.37 -9.26
CA HIS A 129 -3.98 -20.52 -8.19
C HIS A 129 -5.01 -19.38 -8.14
N ALA A 130 -4.83 -18.31 -8.91
CA ALA A 130 -5.80 -17.23 -8.96
C ALA A 130 -7.04 -17.68 -9.74
N THR A 131 -8.21 -17.49 -9.14
CA THR A 131 -9.48 -17.96 -9.73
C THR A 131 -10.16 -16.90 -10.59
N GLU A 132 -9.81 -15.64 -10.38
CA GLU A 132 -10.43 -14.50 -11.04
C GLU A 132 -9.48 -13.77 -12.00
N LYS A 133 -10.05 -13.05 -12.97
CA LYS A 133 -9.25 -12.21 -13.88
C LYS A 133 -8.69 -10.98 -13.16
N MET A 134 -7.60 -10.48 -13.70
CA MET A 134 -7.05 -9.18 -13.35
C MET A 134 -7.74 -8.08 -14.17
N LEU A 135 -8.02 -6.95 -13.52
CA LEU A 135 -8.60 -5.76 -14.15
C LEU A 135 -7.65 -4.57 -14.04
N LEU A 136 -7.70 -3.70 -15.04
CA LEU A 136 -7.02 -2.41 -15.07
C LEU A 136 -8.03 -1.35 -15.53
N ALA A 137 -8.18 -0.27 -14.77
CA ALA A 137 -8.89 0.92 -15.23
C ALA A 137 -7.88 2.05 -15.50
N ILE A 138 -8.09 2.79 -16.61
CA ILE A 138 -7.29 3.96 -17.00
C ILE A 138 -8.24 5.12 -17.25
N VAL A 139 -7.92 6.29 -16.68
CA VAL A 139 -8.69 7.53 -16.84
C VAL A 139 -7.81 8.76 -16.63
N ASP A 140 -8.03 9.82 -17.38
CA ASP A 140 -7.47 11.14 -17.09
C ASP A 140 -8.37 11.88 -16.10
N LEU A 141 -7.77 12.40 -15.03
CA LEU A 141 -8.46 13.09 -13.94
C LEU A 141 -8.01 14.55 -13.87
N PRO A 142 -8.95 15.50 -13.67
CA PRO A 142 -8.67 16.94 -13.74
C PRO A 142 -8.05 17.47 -12.43
N CYS A 143 -6.91 16.92 -12.04
CA CYS A 143 -6.12 17.37 -10.89
C CYS A 143 -4.65 16.97 -11.04
N THR A 144 -3.78 17.64 -10.27
CA THR A 144 -2.36 17.30 -10.20
C THR A 144 -2.12 15.95 -9.51
N MET A 145 -0.96 15.35 -9.76
CA MET A 145 -0.58 14.07 -9.14
C MET A 145 -0.53 14.20 -7.61
N GLN A 146 -0.10 15.34 -7.08
CA GLN A 146 0.04 15.58 -5.65
C GLN A 146 -1.32 15.66 -4.96
N LYS A 147 -2.29 16.34 -5.59
CA LYS A 147 -3.67 16.36 -5.07
C LYS A 147 -4.26 14.96 -5.09
N LEU A 148 -4.06 14.24 -6.19
CA LEU A 148 -4.60 12.89 -6.32
C LEU A 148 -3.96 11.91 -5.34
N GLU A 149 -2.66 12.01 -5.14
CA GLU A 149 -1.90 11.20 -4.17
C GLU A 149 -2.52 11.29 -2.78
N LYS A 150 -2.79 12.51 -2.29
CA LYS A 150 -3.42 12.74 -0.99
C LYS A 150 -4.84 12.15 -0.91
N LEU A 151 -5.59 12.18 -2.01
CA LEU A 151 -6.94 11.61 -2.06
C LEU A 151 -6.95 10.08 -2.04
N VAL A 152 -5.96 9.42 -2.66
CA VAL A 152 -5.92 7.95 -2.79
C VAL A 152 -5.03 7.26 -1.76
N SER A 153 -4.20 8.02 -1.04
CA SER A 153 -3.31 7.50 0.00
C SER A 153 -4.13 6.90 1.16
N PRO A 154 -3.84 5.66 1.58
CA PRO A 154 -4.62 5.02 2.63
C PRO A 154 -4.43 5.68 4.01
N TRP A 155 -3.26 6.24 4.30
CA TRP A 155 -2.97 6.89 5.59
C TRP A 155 -3.39 8.35 5.67
N ASP A 156 -3.77 8.96 4.54
CA ASP A 156 -4.24 10.34 4.56
C ASP A 156 -5.72 10.37 4.92
N GLU A 157 -6.09 11.37 5.72
CA GLU A 157 -7.43 11.51 6.28
C GLU A 157 -8.54 11.61 5.22
N TYR A 158 -8.19 11.97 3.98
CA TYR A 158 -9.14 12.24 2.91
C TYR A 158 -9.82 10.98 2.38
N ARG A 159 -9.11 9.85 2.26
CA ARG A 159 -9.63 8.67 1.53
C ARG A 159 -10.91 8.10 2.14
N VAL A 160 -10.96 7.99 3.47
CA VAL A 160 -12.15 7.48 4.20
C VAL A 160 -13.36 8.41 4.09
N GLN A 161 -13.15 9.69 3.75
CA GLN A 161 -14.22 10.69 3.66
C GLN A 161 -15.01 10.57 2.35
N TRP A 162 -14.40 10.06 1.27
CA TRP A 162 -15.04 9.99 -0.05
C TRP A 162 -15.20 8.57 -0.62
N ASP A 163 -14.36 7.60 -0.25
CA ASP A 163 -14.48 6.24 -0.78
C ASP A 163 -15.63 5.51 -0.06
N SER A 164 -16.85 5.63 -0.60
CA SER A 164 -18.06 5.04 -0.01
C SER A 164 -18.00 3.53 0.22
N MET A 165 -17.10 2.82 -0.47
CA MET A 165 -16.87 1.39 -0.30
C MET A 165 -15.99 1.07 0.90
N LEU A 166 -15.20 2.04 1.37
CA LEU A 166 -14.28 1.93 2.48
C LEU A 166 -14.96 2.32 3.79
N GLU A 167 -14.62 1.61 4.86
CA GLU A 167 -15.15 1.87 6.20
C GLU A 167 -14.12 2.46 7.18
N GLY A 168 -12.82 2.20 6.97
CA GLY A 168 -11.73 2.74 7.80
C GLY A 168 -10.35 2.23 7.34
N ILE A 169 -9.28 2.83 7.87
CA ILE A 169 -7.87 2.48 7.61
C ILE A 169 -7.05 2.59 8.91
N ASP A 170 -6.09 1.70 9.12
CA ASP A 170 -5.11 1.74 10.22
C ASP A 170 -3.66 1.82 9.67
N ILE A 171 -2.72 2.42 10.43
CA ILE A 171 -1.35 2.88 10.06
C ILE A 171 -0.35 1.71 9.98
N VAL A 172 0.76 1.62 9.22
CA VAL A 172 1.27 2.01 7.88
C VAL A 172 2.26 0.87 7.53
N TYR A 173 2.41 0.55 6.24
CA TYR A 173 2.87 -0.73 5.67
C TYR A 173 1.81 -1.81 5.70
N LEU A 174 1.07 -1.98 6.79
CA LEU A 174 -0.06 -2.92 6.87
C LEU A 174 -1.39 -2.15 6.90
N VAL A 175 -2.27 -2.43 5.95
CA VAL A 175 -3.58 -1.81 5.81
C VAL A 175 -4.65 -2.88 5.93
N ARG A 176 -5.55 -2.73 6.90
CA ARG A 176 -6.79 -3.50 6.93
C ARG A 176 -7.86 -2.75 6.13
N HIS A 177 -8.17 -3.21 4.92
CA HIS A 177 -9.30 -2.69 4.18
C HIS A 177 -10.58 -3.40 4.65
N MET A 178 -11.60 -2.62 5.00
CA MET A 178 -12.94 -3.12 5.34
C MET A 178 -13.93 -2.57 4.30
N VAL A 179 -14.61 -3.50 3.63
CA VAL A 179 -15.56 -3.21 2.55
C VAL A 179 -16.96 -3.52 3.02
N LYS A 180 -17.83 -2.51 2.94
CA LYS A 180 -19.24 -2.60 3.36
C LYS A 180 -19.99 -3.69 2.59
N ARG A 181 -21.04 -4.23 3.21
CA ARG A 181 -21.97 -5.17 2.56
C ARG A 181 -22.62 -4.51 1.35
N VAL A 182 -22.55 -5.16 0.20
CA VAL A 182 -23.24 -4.73 -1.04
C VAL A 182 -24.05 -5.91 -1.54
N LEU A 183 -25.38 -5.87 -1.38
CA LEU A 183 -26.26 -6.98 -1.75
C LEU A 183 -26.04 -7.38 -3.23
N PRO A 184 -25.89 -8.69 -3.52
CA PRO A 184 -26.11 -9.85 -2.64
C PRO A 184 -24.89 -10.31 -1.81
N MET A 185 -23.78 -9.56 -1.79
CA MET A 185 -22.56 -10.01 -1.13
C MET A 185 -22.41 -9.50 0.31
N SER A 186 -21.90 -10.38 1.16
CA SER A 186 -21.45 -10.07 2.53
C SER A 186 -20.33 -9.03 2.57
N ALA A 187 -20.17 -8.39 3.72
CA ALA A 187 -19.03 -7.52 4.02
C ALA A 187 -17.71 -8.31 3.94
N ARG A 188 -16.63 -7.62 3.58
CA ARG A 188 -15.30 -8.22 3.40
C ARG A 188 -14.25 -7.43 4.14
N ASP A 189 -13.19 -8.14 4.53
CA ASP A 189 -11.95 -7.50 4.91
C ASP A 189 -10.78 -8.10 4.12
N SER A 190 -9.72 -7.31 3.94
CA SER A 190 -8.40 -7.77 3.52
C SER A 190 -7.36 -7.12 4.42
N ILE A 191 -6.27 -7.85 4.62
CA ILE A 191 -5.08 -7.35 5.30
C ILE A 191 -4.03 -7.27 4.22
N ASP A 192 -3.66 -6.05 3.84
CA ASP A 192 -2.80 -5.82 2.70
C ASP A 192 -1.54 -5.10 3.16
N VAL A 193 -0.40 -5.52 2.63
CA VAL A 193 0.77 -4.67 2.70
C VAL A 193 0.65 -3.61 1.60
N VAL A 194 0.99 -2.35 1.89
CA VAL A 194 0.94 -1.25 0.92
C VAL A 194 2.29 -0.54 0.87
N LYS A 195 2.79 -0.32 -0.34
CA LYS A 195 4.02 0.45 -0.60
C LYS A 195 3.74 1.55 -1.60
N VAL A 196 4.36 2.70 -1.40
CA VAL A 196 4.37 3.79 -2.38
C VAL A 196 5.79 4.07 -2.84
N LEU A 197 5.96 4.11 -4.16
CA LEU A 197 7.17 4.55 -4.85
C LEU A 197 6.88 5.89 -5.51
N ARG A 198 7.73 6.87 -5.25
CA ARG A 198 7.62 8.22 -5.82
C ARG A 198 8.82 8.49 -6.73
N SER A 199 8.55 9.09 -7.86
CA SER A 199 9.55 9.72 -8.71
C SER A 199 8.99 11.04 -9.25
N GLU A 200 9.77 11.76 -10.04
CA GLU A 200 9.36 13.03 -10.63
C GLU A 200 8.10 12.91 -11.51
N ASN A 201 8.01 11.85 -12.31
CA ASN A 201 6.98 11.69 -13.35
C ASN A 201 5.94 10.62 -13.02
N GLU A 202 6.04 9.99 -11.86
CA GLU A 202 5.08 8.96 -11.46
C GLU A 202 5.05 8.71 -9.96
N ILE A 203 3.87 8.32 -9.48
CA ILE A 203 3.64 7.80 -8.14
C ILE A 203 2.95 6.44 -8.27
N VAL A 204 3.54 5.40 -7.68
CA VAL A 204 3.05 4.03 -7.76
C VAL A 204 2.68 3.53 -6.37
N PHE A 205 1.43 3.14 -6.20
CA PHE A 205 0.91 2.44 -5.04
C PHE A 205 0.84 0.95 -5.38
N GLY A 206 1.54 0.11 -4.64
CA GLY A 206 1.45 -1.34 -4.73
C GLY A 206 0.85 -1.93 -3.47
N SER A 207 -0.01 -2.93 -3.63
CA SER A 207 -0.60 -3.65 -2.52
C SER A 207 -0.87 -5.11 -2.83
N THR A 208 -0.74 -5.96 -1.80
CA THR A 208 -1.01 -7.40 -1.88
C THR A 208 -1.37 -7.91 -0.49
N SER A 209 -2.17 -8.97 -0.42
CA SER A 209 -2.64 -9.50 0.84
C SER A 209 -1.54 -10.19 1.63
N THR A 210 -1.65 -10.10 2.94
CA THR A 210 -0.76 -10.69 3.92
C THR A 210 -1.54 -11.12 5.17
N VAL A 211 -0.84 -11.60 6.18
CA VAL A 211 -1.40 -12.00 7.47
C VAL A 211 -0.80 -11.14 8.58
N HIS A 212 -1.54 -10.96 9.66
CA HIS A 212 -1.06 -10.26 10.85
C HIS A 212 -1.80 -10.77 12.09
N GLY A 213 -1.07 -11.02 13.18
CA GLY A 213 -1.61 -11.61 14.40
C GLY A 213 -2.74 -10.82 15.05
N ASN A 214 -2.73 -9.49 14.94
CA ASN A 214 -3.79 -8.63 15.49
C ASN A 214 -5.09 -8.67 14.67
N TYR A 215 -5.07 -9.23 13.46
CA TYR A 215 -6.19 -9.23 12.52
C TYR A 215 -6.54 -10.63 11.99
N PRO A 216 -6.84 -11.58 12.90
CA PRO A 216 -7.23 -12.93 12.49
C PRO A 216 -8.53 -12.92 11.68
N PRO A 217 -8.78 -13.92 10.82
CA PRO A 217 -10.09 -14.10 10.21
C PRO A 217 -11.21 -14.14 11.26
N SER A 218 -12.35 -13.56 10.93
CA SER A 218 -13.52 -13.53 11.83
C SER A 218 -14.80 -13.84 11.06
N ASN A 219 -15.86 -14.24 11.76
CA ASN A 219 -17.16 -14.49 11.14
C ASN A 219 -17.91 -13.19 10.73
N GLN A 220 -17.39 -12.02 11.08
CA GLN A 220 -17.99 -10.73 10.74
C GLN A 220 -17.74 -10.34 9.27
N TYR A 221 -16.61 -10.78 8.71
CA TYR A 221 -16.16 -10.42 7.37
C TYR A 221 -15.69 -11.66 6.61
N VAL A 222 -16.04 -11.74 5.32
CA VAL A 222 -15.40 -12.71 4.43
C VAL A 222 -14.02 -12.17 4.07
N ARG A 223 -12.95 -12.86 4.49
CA ARG A 223 -11.57 -12.48 4.17
C ARG A 223 -11.33 -12.64 2.65
N SER A 224 -11.17 -11.54 1.93
CA SER A 224 -10.73 -11.57 0.53
C SER A 224 -9.21 -11.71 0.44
N HIS A 225 -8.73 -12.24 -0.69
CA HIS A 225 -7.31 -12.33 -0.98
C HIS A 225 -6.96 -11.46 -2.20
N GLN A 226 -6.27 -10.36 -1.96
CA GLN A 226 -5.74 -9.50 -3.01
C GLN A 226 -4.38 -10.02 -3.46
N HIS A 227 -4.32 -10.61 -4.66
CA HIS A 227 -3.06 -11.03 -5.27
C HIS A 227 -2.18 -9.84 -5.63
N ILE A 228 -2.77 -8.86 -6.32
CA ILE A 228 -2.14 -7.59 -6.63
C ILE A 228 -3.20 -6.50 -6.77
N GLY A 229 -2.97 -5.35 -6.17
CA GLY A 229 -3.83 -4.19 -6.31
C GLY A 229 -3.00 -2.92 -6.18
N GLY A 230 -3.48 -1.82 -6.73
CA GLY A 230 -2.77 -0.56 -6.58
C GLY A 230 -3.08 0.46 -7.65
N TYR A 231 -2.33 1.55 -7.60
CA TYR A 231 -2.52 2.70 -8.46
C TYR A 231 -1.21 3.12 -9.10
N MET A 232 -1.31 3.74 -10.27
CA MET A 232 -0.20 4.48 -10.86
C MET A 232 -0.70 5.80 -11.39
N LEU A 233 -0.09 6.87 -10.89
CA LEU A 233 -0.38 8.25 -11.23
C LEU A 233 0.76 8.76 -12.09
N ARG A 234 0.44 9.37 -13.23
CA ARG A 234 1.39 10.03 -14.13
C ARG A 234 0.76 11.31 -14.69
N PRO A 235 1.53 12.30 -15.16
CA PRO A 235 0.96 13.39 -15.95
C PRO A 235 0.13 12.85 -17.12
N SER A 236 -0.98 13.49 -17.46
CA SER A 236 -1.73 13.11 -18.66
C SER A 236 -0.91 13.43 -19.90
N ASP A 237 -1.03 12.57 -20.94
CA ASP A 237 -0.40 12.84 -22.24
C ASP A 237 -1.03 14.06 -22.93
N SER A 238 -2.28 14.37 -22.58
CA SER A 238 -3.05 15.45 -23.19
C SER A 238 -2.88 16.79 -22.47
N ASP A 239 -2.62 16.75 -21.17
CA ASP A 239 -2.50 17.92 -20.30
C ASP A 239 -1.64 17.59 -19.07
N PRO A 240 -0.39 18.12 -18.98
CA PRO A 240 0.51 17.85 -17.85
C PRO A 240 -0.02 18.28 -16.48
N ASP A 241 -1.00 19.20 -16.42
CA ASP A 241 -1.62 19.64 -15.17
C ASP A 241 -2.73 18.67 -14.70
N GLN A 242 -3.07 17.69 -15.53
CA GLN A 242 -3.96 16.58 -15.23
C GLN A 242 -3.20 15.30 -14.93
N THR A 243 -3.88 14.36 -14.27
CA THR A 243 -3.27 13.08 -13.90
C THR A 243 -3.91 11.94 -14.67
N LYS A 244 -3.11 11.20 -15.43
CA LYS A 244 -3.47 9.87 -15.90
C LYS A 244 -3.40 8.89 -14.74
N PHE A 245 -4.55 8.39 -14.35
CA PHE A 245 -4.72 7.47 -13.25
C PHE A 245 -4.96 6.05 -13.75
N HIS A 246 -4.14 5.12 -13.27
CA HIS A 246 -4.30 3.69 -13.49
C HIS A 246 -4.68 3.02 -12.18
N MET A 247 -5.60 2.06 -12.24
CA MET A 247 -5.99 1.24 -11.10
C MET A 247 -5.92 -0.24 -11.48
N VAL A 248 -5.01 -0.98 -10.88
CA VAL A 248 -4.91 -2.44 -11.00
C VAL A 248 -5.73 -3.09 -9.90
N PHE A 249 -6.52 -4.10 -10.25
CA PHE A 249 -7.29 -4.89 -9.30
C PHE A 249 -7.29 -6.38 -9.65
N HIS A 250 -6.63 -7.18 -8.81
CA HIS A 250 -6.60 -8.63 -8.90
C HIS A 250 -6.78 -9.22 -7.50
N ALA A 251 -8.00 -9.64 -7.20
CA ALA A 251 -8.34 -10.23 -5.91
C ALA A 251 -9.29 -11.41 -6.10
N ASP A 252 -9.16 -12.47 -5.32
CA ASP A 252 -10.20 -13.48 -5.20
C ASP A 252 -11.15 -13.06 -4.06
N LEU A 253 -12.42 -12.85 -4.42
CA LEU A 253 -13.45 -12.35 -3.51
C LEU A 253 -14.09 -13.44 -2.63
N ASN A 254 -13.60 -14.68 -2.74
CA ASN A 254 -13.97 -15.86 -1.94
C ASN A 254 -15.49 -16.04 -1.78
N LEU A 255 -16.19 -16.05 -2.91
CA LEU A 255 -17.65 -16.13 -2.91
C LEU A 255 -18.18 -17.54 -2.72
N SER A 256 -19.07 -17.69 -1.73
CA SER A 256 -19.92 -18.86 -1.58
C SER A 256 -21.14 -18.72 -2.51
N GLY A 257 -21.24 -19.57 -3.54
CA GLY A 257 -22.40 -19.55 -4.44
C GLY A 257 -22.28 -20.22 -5.81
N GLY A 258 -21.16 -20.88 -6.12
CA GLY A 258 -21.00 -21.63 -7.38
C GLY A 258 -21.05 -20.75 -8.65
N PHE A 259 -21.48 -21.34 -9.78
CA PHE A 259 -21.37 -20.74 -11.12
C PHE A 259 -22.22 -19.47 -11.34
N VAL A 260 -23.34 -19.31 -10.63
CA VAL A 260 -24.19 -18.12 -10.73
C VAL A 260 -23.53 -16.92 -10.04
N ALA A 261 -22.88 -17.15 -8.90
CA ALA A 261 -22.10 -16.12 -8.22
C ALA A 261 -20.91 -15.66 -9.06
N SER A 262 -20.20 -16.56 -9.75
CA SER A 262 -19.04 -16.19 -10.57
C SER A 262 -19.38 -15.32 -11.78
N LYS A 263 -20.54 -15.52 -12.44
CA LYS A 263 -21.01 -14.61 -13.51
C LYS A 263 -21.37 -13.22 -13.00
N LEU A 264 -22.02 -13.13 -11.84
CA LEU A 264 -22.35 -11.84 -11.21
C LEU A 264 -21.07 -11.08 -10.83
N VAL A 265 -20.02 -11.78 -10.42
CA VAL A 265 -18.71 -11.20 -10.07
C VAL A 265 -17.98 -10.60 -11.25
N GLY A 266 -18.01 -11.30 -12.39
CA GLY A 266 -17.37 -10.84 -13.61
C GLY A 266 -17.87 -9.46 -14.04
N MET A 267 -19.14 -9.14 -13.78
CA MET A 267 -19.72 -7.81 -14.02
C MET A 267 -19.56 -6.86 -12.83
N PHE A 268 -19.49 -7.41 -11.61
CA PHE A 268 -19.43 -6.61 -10.40
C PHE A 268 -18.14 -5.82 -10.25
N LYS A 269 -16.98 -6.45 -10.48
CA LYS A 269 -15.69 -5.77 -10.28
C LYS A 269 -15.47 -4.58 -11.23
N PRO A 270 -15.73 -4.68 -12.55
CA PRO A 270 -15.68 -3.51 -13.43
C PRO A 270 -16.60 -2.38 -12.95
N ASN A 271 -17.82 -2.71 -12.52
CA ASN A 271 -18.76 -1.72 -12.00
C ASN A 271 -18.28 -1.06 -10.69
N MET A 272 -17.61 -1.80 -9.80
CA MET A 272 -16.97 -1.20 -8.61
C MET A 272 -15.88 -0.21 -9.01
N MET A 273 -15.07 -0.54 -10.02
CA MET A 273 -14.02 0.36 -10.50
C MET A 273 -14.63 1.65 -11.07
N LEU A 274 -15.67 1.54 -11.90
CA LEU A 274 -16.41 2.71 -12.40
C LEU A 274 -16.97 3.56 -11.26
N LYS A 275 -17.66 2.94 -10.30
CA LYS A 275 -18.21 3.64 -9.12
C LYS A 275 -17.11 4.34 -8.31
N LYS A 276 -15.95 3.70 -8.17
CA LYS A 276 -14.79 4.32 -7.50
C LYS A 276 -14.30 5.54 -8.28
N MET A 277 -14.29 5.49 -9.62
CA MET A 277 -13.89 6.63 -10.45
C MET A 277 -14.89 7.79 -10.32
N ASP A 278 -16.19 7.50 -10.27
CA ASP A 278 -17.22 8.52 -10.05
C ASP A 278 -17.07 9.19 -8.67
N ASN A 279 -16.86 8.40 -7.62
CA ASN A 279 -16.62 8.94 -6.27
C ASN A 279 -15.34 9.79 -6.21
N LEU A 280 -14.26 9.32 -6.86
CA LEU A 280 -12.98 10.02 -6.88
C LEU A 280 -13.08 11.35 -7.64
N ARG A 281 -13.82 11.40 -8.75
CA ARG A 281 -14.12 12.65 -9.46
C ARG A 281 -14.89 13.63 -8.57
N GLY A 282 -15.88 13.16 -7.82
CA GLY A 282 -16.56 13.97 -6.82
C GLY A 282 -15.61 14.50 -5.75
N ALA A 283 -14.70 13.66 -5.26
CA ALA A 283 -13.70 14.08 -4.27
C ALA A 283 -12.75 15.16 -4.81
N ILE A 284 -12.28 15.03 -6.06
CA ILE A 284 -11.42 16.03 -6.69
C ILE A 284 -12.09 17.40 -6.73
N GLN A 285 -13.40 17.46 -6.95
CA GLN A 285 -14.17 18.70 -6.99
C GLN A 285 -14.43 19.27 -5.59
N ASN A 286 -14.67 18.41 -4.61
CA ASN A 286 -15.18 18.83 -3.30
C ASN A 286 -14.08 19.11 -2.25
N PHE A 287 -12.88 18.56 -2.42
CA PHE A 287 -11.77 18.78 -1.49
C PHE A 287 -10.78 19.82 -2.03
N GLU A 288 -10.57 20.89 -1.26
CA GLU A 288 -9.45 21.83 -1.43
C GLU A 288 -8.25 21.29 -0.64
N ILE A 289 -7.16 20.95 -1.34
CA ILE A 289 -6.02 20.16 -0.84
C ILE A 289 -4.69 20.76 -1.29
#